data_AF-A0AAF1KSU5-F1
#
_entry.id   AF-A0AAF1KSU5-F1
#
_cell.length_a   1.000
_cell.length_b   1.000
_cell.length_c   1.000
_cell.angle_alpha   90.00
_cell.angle_beta   90.00
_cell.angle_gamma   90.00
#
_symmetry.space_group_name_H-M   'P 1'
#
loop_
_entity.id
_entity.type
_entity.pdbx_description
1 polymer ?
#
loop_
_entity_poly.entity_id
_entity_poly.type
_entity_poly.pdbx_seq_one_letter_code
_entity_poly.pdbx_strand_id
1 'polypeptide(L)'
;MFASTSQDGPHRGLTSQRGSDGKLYVSDFSLTPIFDEDGTVAFLMPEANDITALKTTQEELVRREREIRSLGRALINGVCKSA
;
A
#
# COMPACT_ATOMS: atom_id res chain seq x y z
N MET A 1 -13.47 9.93 12.47
CA MET A 1 -13.34 11.33 12.91
C MET A 1 -12.11 11.89 12.22
N PHE A 2 -12.27 12.54 11.06
CA PHE A 2 -11.12 13.09 10.31
C PHE A 2 -10.83 14.48 10.90
N ALA A 3 -9.73 14.55 11.66
CA ALA A 3 -9.32 15.75 12.37
C ALA A 3 -8.63 16.75 11.42
N SER A 4 -9.05 18.01 11.56
CA SER A 4 -8.36 19.26 11.22
C SER A 4 -7.56 19.33 9.92
N THR A 5 -8.14 20.06 8.98
CA THR A 5 -7.49 21.09 8.14
C THR A 5 -6.02 21.34 8.50
N SER A 6 -5.13 20.83 7.65
CA SER A 6 -3.75 21.30 7.54
C SER A 6 -3.57 21.83 6.13
N GLN A 7 -3.14 23.08 6.05
CA GLN A 7 -2.59 23.72 4.86
C GLN A 7 -1.61 22.77 4.14
N ASP A 8 -1.58 22.82 2.80
CA ASP A 8 -0.46 22.43 1.91
C ASP A 8 -0.43 21.08 1.16
N GLY A 9 -1.50 20.27 1.12
CA GLY A 9 -1.50 19.18 0.11
C GLY A 9 -2.61 18.12 0.23
N PRO A 10 -2.69 17.21 -0.74
CA PRO A 10 -3.63 16.10 -0.69
C PRO A 10 -3.33 15.19 0.51
N HIS A 11 -4.34 14.88 1.31
CA HIS A 11 -4.23 13.87 2.35
C HIS A 11 -4.14 12.49 1.70
N ARG A 12 -2.93 11.96 1.57
CA ARG A 12 -2.68 10.65 0.96
C ARG A 12 -2.33 9.62 2.03
N GLY A 13 -2.92 8.43 1.92
CA GLY A 13 -2.65 7.34 2.83
C GLY A 13 -3.09 5.99 2.27
N LEU A 14 -2.43 4.93 2.72
CA LEU A 14 -2.87 3.58 2.44
C LEU A 14 -4.01 3.23 3.39
N THR A 15 -5.15 2.85 2.83
CA THR A 15 -6.34 2.46 3.60
C THR A 15 -6.79 1.07 3.18
N SER A 16 -7.34 0.32 4.15
CA SER A 16 -7.99 -0.96 3.89
C SER A 16 -9.50 -0.76 3.93
N GLN A 17 -10.17 -1.07 2.84
CA GLN A 17 -11.61 -0.88 2.67
C GLN A 17 -12.27 -2.21 2.34
N ARG A 18 -13.49 -2.42 2.84
CA ARG A 18 -14.28 -3.59 2.49
C ARG A 18 -15.16 -3.27 1.30
N GLY A 19 -14.99 -3.99 0.20
CA GLY A 19 -15.85 -3.86 -0.98
C GLY A 19 -17.22 -4.46 -0.76
N SER A 20 -18.14 -4.18 -1.68
CA SER A 20 -19.50 -4.74 -1.68
C SER A 20 -19.53 -6.26 -1.83
N ASP A 21 -18.48 -6.85 -2.42
CA ASP A 21 -18.28 -8.30 -2.51
C ASP A 21 -17.71 -8.93 -1.21
N GLY A 22 -17.52 -8.12 -0.16
CA GLY A 22 -17.01 -8.53 1.14
C GLY A 22 -15.49 -8.67 1.22
N LYS A 23 -14.75 -8.48 0.13
CA LYS A 23 -13.29 -8.56 0.12
C LYS A 23 -12.65 -7.31 0.68
N LEU A 24 -11.44 -7.47 1.22
CA LEU A 24 -10.60 -6.35 1.64
C LEU A 24 -9.76 -5.89 0.45
N TYR A 25 -9.83 -4.59 0.20
CA TYR A 25 -9.04 -3.89 -0.79
C TYR A 25 -8.07 -2.95 -0.09
N VAL A 26 -6.85 -2.90 -0.58
CA VAL A 26 -5.87 -1.88 -0.18
C VAL A 26 -5.92 -0.79 -1.23
N SER A 27 -6.32 0.41 -0.80
CA SER A 27 -6.33 1.57 -1.67
C SER A 27 -5.26 2.57 -1.26
N ASP A 28 -4.56 3.11 -2.25
CA ASP A 28 -3.85 4.37 -2.09
C ASP A 28 -4.87 5.50 -2.24
N PHE A 29 -5.33 6.00 -1.10
CA PHE A 29 -6.44 6.94 -1.02
C PHE A 29 -5.90 8.35 -0.84
N SER A 30 -6.36 9.27 -1.68
CA SER A 30 -6.04 10.70 -1.59
C SER A 30 -7.32 11.51 -1.39
N LEU A 31 -7.25 12.55 -0.56
CA LEU A 31 -8.32 13.53 -0.37
C LEU A 31 -7.77 14.92 -0.59
N THR A 32 -8.19 15.55 -1.69
CA THR A 32 -7.71 16.87 -2.08
C THR A 32 -8.81 17.91 -1.86
N PRO A 33 -8.61 18.93 -1.02
CA PRO A 33 -9.55 20.03 -0.91
C PRO A 33 -9.46 20.94 -2.15
N ILE A 34 -10.62 21.40 -2.63
CA ILE A 34 -10.73 22.44 -3.65
C ILE A 34 -11.30 23.67 -2.95
N PHE A 35 -10.56 24.77 -3.04
CA PHE A 35 -10.91 26.04 -2.39
C PHE A 35 -11.67 26.97 -3.35
N ASP A 36 -12.57 27.79 -2.81
CA ASP A 36 -13.16 28.93 -3.52
C ASP A 36 -12.24 30.15 -3.52
N GLU A 37 -12.71 31.26 -4.09
CA GLU A 37 -11.98 32.53 -4.17
C GLU A 37 -11.66 33.13 -2.79
N ASP A 38 -12.47 32.82 -1.77
CA ASP A 38 -12.28 33.26 -0.39
C ASP A 38 -11.35 32.33 0.42
N GLY A 39 -10.80 31.29 -0.22
CA GLY A 39 -9.92 30.31 0.42
C GLY A 39 -10.65 29.32 1.32
N THR A 40 -11.97 29.21 1.21
CA THR A 40 -12.80 28.25 1.94
C THR A 40 -12.92 26.95 1.15
N VAL A 41 -12.97 25.80 1.83
CA VAL A 41 -13.14 24.50 1.16
C VAL A 41 -14.53 24.43 0.51
N ALA A 42 -14.59 24.54 -0.81
CA ALA A 42 -15.81 24.42 -1.59
C ALA A 42 -16.16 22.95 -1.90
N PHE A 43 -15.13 22.13 -2.17
CA PHE A 43 -15.30 20.72 -2.49
C PHE A 43 -14.17 19.86 -1.92
N LEU A 44 -14.44 18.56 -1.83
CA LEU A 44 -13.44 17.52 -1.59
C LEU A 44 -13.40 16.61 -2.80
N MET A 45 -12.20 16.37 -3.32
CA MET A 45 -11.95 15.43 -4.41
C MET A 45 -11.29 14.16 -3.83
N PRO A 46 -12.07 13.09 -3.56
CA PRO A 46 -11.53 11.81 -3.15
C PRO A 46 -11.03 11.02 -4.37
N GLU A 47 -9.89 10.37 -4.22
CA GLU A 47 -9.34 9.42 -5.17
C GLU A 47 -9.02 8.13 -4.43
N ALA A 48 -9.47 6.98 -4.95
CA ALA A 48 -9.22 5.68 -4.36
C ALA A 48 -8.61 4.76 -5.43
N ASN A 49 -7.29 4.66 -5.44
CA ASN A 49 -6.59 3.77 -6.35
C ASN A 49 -6.48 2.38 -5.70
N ASP A 50 -7.15 1.37 -6.26
CA ASP A 50 -6.99 -0.01 -5.80
C ASP A 50 -5.58 -0.52 -6.15
N ILE A 51 -4.77 -0.78 -5.12
CA ILE A 51 -3.41 -1.30 -5.23
C ILE A 51 -3.31 -2.73 -4.69
N THR A 52 -4.44 -3.41 -4.48
CA THR A 52 -4.48 -4.77 -3.90
C THR A 52 -3.65 -5.73 -4.73
N ALA A 53 -3.89 -5.79 -6.04
CA ALA A 53 -3.16 -6.68 -6.95
C ALA A 53 -1.66 -6.40 -6.97
N LEU A 54 -1.27 -5.11 -6.94
CA LEU A 54 0.13 -4.70 -6.88
C LEU A 54 0.80 -5.21 -5.59
N LYS A 55 0.16 -5.01 -4.44
CA LYS A 55 0.67 -5.46 -3.14
C LYS A 55 0.78 -6.98 -3.06
N THR A 56 -0.24 -7.71 -3.50
CA THR A 56 -0.21 -9.18 -3.54
C THR A 56 0.94 -9.68 -4.41
N THR A 57 1.13 -9.10 -5.59
CA THR A 57 2.22 -9.49 -6.49
C THR A 57 3.59 -9.19 -5.88
N GLN A 58 3.76 -8.03 -5.22
CA GLN A 58 5.00 -7.69 -4.51
C GLN A 58 5.30 -8.67 -3.37
N GLU A 59 4.30 -9.05 -2.58
CA GLU A 59 4.45 -10.02 -1.49
C GLU A 59 4.84 -11.41 -2.00
N GLU A 60 4.22 -11.85 -3.10
CA GLU A 60 4.56 -13.11 -3.75
C GLU A 60 6.01 -13.11 -4.27
N LEU A 61 6.45 -12.04 -4.92
CA LEU A 61 7.83 -11.90 -5.39
C LEU A 61 8.82 -12.00 -4.22
N VAL A 62 8.61 -11.21 -3.17
CA VAL A 62 9.46 -11.23 -1.97
C VAL A 62 9.49 -12.60 -1.32
N ARG A 63 8.35 -13.31 -1.29
CA ARG A 63 8.27 -14.68 -0.76
C ARG A 63 9.13 -15.63 -1.60
N ARG A 64 9.00 -15.60 -2.93
CA ARG A 64 9.78 -16.46 -3.83
C ARG A 64 11.28 -16.20 -3.72
N GLU A 65 11.69 -14.94 -3.65
CA GLU A 65 13.10 -14.57 -3.45
C GLU A 65 13.66 -15.12 -2.14
N ARG A 66 12.88 -15.04 -1.04
CA ARG A 66 13.27 -15.62 0.25
C ARG A 66 13.39 -17.14 0.19
N GLU A 67 12.44 -17.82 -0.46
CA GLU A 67 12.46 -19.27 -0.65
C GLU A 67 13.74 -19.68 -1.40
N ILE A 68 14.02 -19.08 -2.56
CA ILE A 68 15.22 -19.36 -3.36
C ILE A 68 16.50 -19.11 -2.54
N ARG A 69 16.57 -17.97 -1.84
CA ARG A 69 17.74 -17.61 -1.02
C ARG A 69 17.97 -18.58 0.14
N SER A 70 16.89 -19.07 0.75
CA SER A 70 16.97 -20.04 1.86
C SER A 70 17.51 -21.39 1.38
N LEU A 71 17.06 -21.86 0.21
CA LEU A 71 17.54 -23.09 -0.41
C LEU A 71 19.03 -22.99 -0.76
N GLY A 72 19.44 -21.89 -1.40
CA GLY A 72 20.85 -21.65 -1.72
C GLY A 72 21.75 -21.66 -0.46
N ARG A 73 21.29 -21.03 0.64
CA ARG A 73 22.01 -21.05 1.93
C ARG A 73 22.12 -22.46 2.51
N ALA A 74 21.04 -23.25 2.45
CA ALA A 74 21.03 -24.61 2.96
C ALA A 74 21.99 -25.53 2.19
N LEU A 75 22.08 -25.38 0.86
CA LEU A 75 23.01 -26.13 0.02
C LEU A 75 24.47 -25.82 0.37
N ILE A 76 24.83 -24.54 0.51
CA ILE A 76 26.20 -24.13 0.89
C ILE A 76 26.58 -24.68 2.27
N ASN A 77 25.68 -24.58 3.25
CA ASN A 77 25.94 -25.08 4.61
C ASN A 77 26.00 -26.62 4.67
N GLY A 78 25.30 -27.32 3.77
CA GLY A 78 25.38 -28.78 3.64
C GLY A 78 26.70 -29.24 3.02
N VAL A 79 27.19 -28.52 2.00
CA VAL A 79 28.45 -28.82 1.31
C VAL A 79 29.68 -28.59 2.21
N CYS A 80 29.65 -27.58 3.10
CA CYS A 80 30.75 -27.32 4.03
C CYS A 80 30.82 -28.26 5.25
N LYS A 81 29.79 -29.10 5.52
CA LYS A 81 29.83 -30.05 6.65
C LYS A 81 30.38 -31.44 6.30
N SER A 82 30.70 -31.68 5.03
CA SER A 82 31.21 -32.97 4.53
C SER A 82 32.68 -32.92 4.09
N ALA A 83 33.47 -31.95 4.57
CA ALA A 83 34.90 -31.83 4.31
C ALA A 83 35.70 -31.79 5.62
#